data_AF-A0AAW0VRY4-F1
#
_entry.id   AF-A0AAW0VRY4-F1
#
_cell.length_a   1.000
_cell.length_b   1.000
_cell.length_c   1.000
_cell.angle_alpha   90.00
_cell.angle_beta   90.00
_cell.angle_gamma   90.00
#
_symmetry.space_group_name_H-M   'P 1'
#
loop_
_entity.id
_entity.type
_entity.pdbx_description
1 polymer ?
#
loop_
_entity_poly.entity_id
_entity_poly.type
_entity_poly.pdbx_seq_one_letter_code
_entity_poly.pdbx_strand_id
1 'polypeptide(L)'
;MADQADSMVSPMDDQDKLLDEAMGAVRGQAFQMKRCLDKGRLMDGLKHASNMLGELRTSLLSPKTYYELYMCICDELRHLEMYLIDEFQKGQRVADLYELVQYAGNIVPRLYLLITVGLVYIKTNETCKRDILKDLVEMCRGVQHPLRGLFLRNYLLQCSRNILPDIDDPPAGHNPEEYPSGSISDSVDFILMNFAEMNKLWVRMQHQGHSRDKEKRERERQELRILVGTNLVRLSQLEFVDVQRYKRMVLPGILEQAVSCRDPLSQEYLMECIIQVFPDEFHLQTLSAFLKACAELHAEVNVKNIIISLIDRLANFAHREDGTGIPDDIKLFEIFSEQVSQVIK
;
A
#
# COMPACT_ATOMS: atom_id res chain seq x y z
N MET A 1 -46.53 24.81 -25.12
CA MET A 1 -45.22 25.29 -24.66
C MET A 1 -44.68 24.23 -23.75
N ALA A 2 -43.55 23.65 -24.14
CA ALA A 2 -43.02 22.40 -23.63
C ALA A 2 -42.55 22.50 -22.18
N ASP A 3 -42.73 21.39 -21.45
CA ASP A 3 -42.15 21.07 -20.16
C ASP A 3 -40.67 21.46 -20.07
N GLN A 4 -40.34 22.37 -19.15
CA GLN A 4 -39.00 22.45 -18.58
C GLN A 4 -38.91 21.38 -17.48
N ALA A 5 -38.62 20.15 -17.91
CA ALA A 5 -38.02 19.16 -17.03
C ALA A 5 -36.58 19.62 -16.76
N ASP A 6 -36.40 20.41 -15.71
CA ASP A 6 -35.09 20.66 -15.13
C ASP A 6 -34.59 19.31 -14.61
N SER A 7 -33.75 18.62 -15.40
CA SER A 7 -33.26 17.31 -15.06
C SER A 7 -32.37 17.45 -13.83
N MET A 8 -32.91 17.14 -12.66
CA MET A 8 -32.13 16.89 -11.46
C MET A 8 -31.21 15.70 -11.75
N VAL A 9 -30.01 15.98 -12.25
CA VAL A 9 -28.99 14.97 -12.48
C VAL A 9 -28.69 14.33 -11.13
N SER A 10 -28.82 13.02 -11.03
CA SER A 10 -28.51 12.30 -9.80
C SER A 10 -27.01 12.49 -9.49
N PRO A 11 -26.60 12.62 -8.21
CA PRO A 11 -25.18 12.67 -7.86
C PRO A 11 -24.36 11.49 -8.39
N MET A 12 -25.00 10.34 -8.70
CA MET A 12 -24.36 9.20 -9.37
C MET A 12 -24.14 9.46 -10.87
N ASP A 13 -25.12 10.02 -11.57
CA ASP A 13 -24.99 10.35 -13.00
C ASP A 13 -23.90 11.41 -13.25
N ASP A 14 -23.67 12.32 -12.29
CA ASP A 14 -22.57 13.28 -12.35
C ASP A 14 -21.20 12.63 -12.14
N GLN A 15 -21.10 11.62 -11.28
CA GLN A 15 -19.85 10.88 -11.07
C GLN A 15 -19.48 10.06 -12.32
N ASP A 16 -20.46 9.43 -12.94
CA ASP A 16 -20.25 8.62 -14.14
C ASP A 16 -19.81 9.49 -15.32
N LYS A 17 -20.41 10.68 -15.51
CA LYS A 17 -19.97 11.63 -16.54
C LYS A 17 -18.53 12.10 -16.34
N LEU A 18 -18.17 12.49 -15.11
CA LEU A 18 -16.80 12.91 -14.80
C LEU A 18 -15.79 11.79 -15.02
N LEU A 19 -16.17 10.56 -14.69
CA LEU A 19 -15.35 9.38 -14.94
C LEU A 19 -15.18 9.11 -16.44
N ASP A 20 -16.27 9.16 -17.21
CA ASP A 20 -16.26 8.93 -18.66
C ASP A 20 -15.40 9.96 -19.41
N GLU A 21 -15.49 11.24 -19.01
CA GLU A 21 -14.64 12.31 -19.56
C GLU A 21 -13.15 12.04 -19.29
N ALA A 22 -12.81 11.73 -18.03
CA ALA A 22 -11.44 11.41 -17.65
C ALA A 22 -10.91 10.15 -18.37
N MET A 23 -11.74 9.10 -18.46
CA MET A 23 -11.41 7.87 -19.18
C MET A 23 -11.25 8.11 -20.69
N GLY A 24 -12.05 8.98 -21.28
CA GLY A 24 -11.90 9.42 -22.67
C GLY A 24 -10.55 10.10 -22.92
N ALA A 25 -10.16 11.00 -22.01
CA ALA A 25 -8.85 11.67 -22.05
C ALA A 25 -7.70 10.66 -21.89
N VAL A 26 -7.80 9.72 -20.94
CA VAL A 26 -6.82 8.65 -20.73
C VAL A 26 -6.63 7.82 -22.00
N ARG A 27 -7.71 7.31 -22.59
CA ARG A 27 -7.65 6.50 -23.83
C ARG A 27 -7.01 7.29 -24.98
N GLY A 28 -7.36 8.56 -25.12
CA GLY A 28 -6.78 9.44 -26.14
C GLY A 28 -5.27 9.63 -25.98
N GLN A 29 -4.80 9.91 -24.77
CA GLN A 29 -3.38 10.09 -24.47
C GLN A 29 -2.60 8.76 -24.54
N ALA A 30 -3.18 7.67 -24.03
CA ALA A 30 -2.58 6.33 -24.09
C ALA A 30 -2.35 5.86 -25.53
N PHE A 31 -3.31 6.10 -26.43
CA PHE A 31 -3.15 5.80 -27.84
C PHE A 31 -1.97 6.58 -28.47
N GLN A 32 -1.87 7.87 -28.16
CA GLN A 32 -0.77 8.71 -28.65
C GLN A 32 0.58 8.32 -28.06
N MET A 33 0.61 7.94 -26.77
CA MET A 33 1.78 7.37 -26.10
C MET A 33 2.27 6.14 -26.86
N LYS A 34 1.44 5.10 -26.99
CA LYS A 34 1.78 3.85 -27.70
C LYS A 34 2.29 4.11 -29.12
N ARG A 35 1.61 4.97 -29.88
CA ARG A 35 2.04 5.38 -31.22
C ARG A 35 3.39 6.09 -31.27
N CYS A 36 3.77 6.83 -30.23
CA CYS A 36 5.09 7.46 -30.15
C CYS A 36 6.17 6.44 -29.78
N LEU A 37 5.87 5.50 -28.89
CA LEU A 37 6.77 4.41 -28.53
C LEU A 37 7.08 3.51 -29.73
N ASP A 38 6.07 3.15 -30.54
CA ASP A 38 6.26 2.37 -31.79
C ASP A 38 7.21 3.06 -32.79
N LYS A 39 7.27 4.40 -32.75
CA LYS A 39 8.14 5.22 -33.61
C LYS A 39 9.51 5.50 -32.98
N GLY A 40 9.82 4.92 -31.81
CA GLY A 40 11.06 5.18 -31.07
C GLY A 40 11.17 6.58 -30.47
N ARG A 41 10.05 7.33 -30.37
CA ARG A 41 10.04 8.69 -29.81
C ARG A 41 9.67 8.65 -28.33
N LEU A 42 10.61 8.19 -27.49
CA LEU A 42 10.38 8.00 -26.06
C LEU A 42 9.92 9.27 -25.35
N MET A 43 10.59 10.41 -25.57
CA MET A 43 10.27 11.66 -24.86
C MET A 43 8.86 12.17 -25.18
N ASP A 44 8.42 12.04 -26.44
CA ASP A 44 7.03 12.34 -26.83
C ASP A 44 6.05 11.36 -26.14
N GLY A 45 6.41 10.07 -26.08
CA GLY A 45 5.65 9.06 -25.35
C GLY A 45 5.48 9.40 -23.87
N LEU A 46 6.57 9.77 -23.18
CA LEU A 46 6.55 10.20 -21.78
C LEU A 46 5.73 11.46 -21.55
N LYS A 47 5.73 12.39 -22.51
CA LYS A 47 4.86 13.58 -22.45
C LYS A 47 3.38 13.18 -22.47
N HIS A 48 2.99 12.26 -23.35
CA HIS A 48 1.62 11.73 -23.38
C HIS A 48 1.28 10.93 -22.12
N ALA A 49 2.20 10.12 -21.61
CA ALA A 49 2.05 9.42 -20.33
C ALA A 49 1.84 10.41 -19.17
N SER A 50 2.62 11.50 -19.12
CA SER A 50 2.47 12.55 -18.12
C SER A 50 1.13 13.27 -18.21
N ASN A 51 0.60 13.49 -19.43
CA ASN A 51 -0.72 14.09 -19.63
C ASN A 51 -1.83 13.15 -19.18
N MET A 52 -1.74 11.87 -19.53
CA MET A 52 -2.65 10.81 -19.07
C MET A 52 -2.69 10.73 -17.54
N LEU A 53 -1.52 10.74 -16.89
CA LEU A 53 -1.40 10.79 -15.43
C LEU A 53 -1.91 12.09 -14.81
N GLY A 54 -2.08 13.14 -15.61
CA GLY A 54 -2.70 14.39 -15.21
C GLY A 54 -4.11 14.20 -14.67
N GLU A 55 -4.86 13.20 -15.18
CA GLU A 55 -6.22 12.91 -14.76
C GLU A 55 -6.32 12.42 -13.29
N LEU A 56 -5.27 11.76 -12.78
CA LEU A 56 -5.19 11.35 -11.37
C LEU A 56 -5.08 12.52 -10.38
N ARG A 57 -4.93 13.75 -10.87
CA ARG A 57 -4.89 14.96 -10.04
C ARG A 57 -6.28 15.45 -9.64
N THR A 58 -7.35 14.84 -10.14
CA THR A 58 -8.71 15.23 -9.76
C THR A 58 -8.99 15.00 -8.26
N SER A 59 -9.90 15.79 -7.71
CA SER A 59 -10.54 15.58 -6.39
C SER A 59 -12.06 15.49 -6.51
N LEU A 60 -12.59 15.46 -7.74
CA LEU A 60 -14.03 15.46 -7.99
C LEU A 60 -14.63 14.04 -7.97
N LEU A 61 -13.78 13.03 -8.14
CA LEU A 61 -14.18 11.63 -8.14
C LEU A 61 -14.26 11.08 -6.71
N SER A 62 -15.30 10.28 -6.45
CA SER A 62 -15.41 9.42 -5.29
C SER A 62 -14.29 8.37 -5.26
N PRO A 63 -13.99 7.73 -4.12
CA PRO A 63 -12.99 6.68 -4.05
C PRO A 63 -13.20 5.53 -5.04
N LYS A 64 -14.46 5.12 -5.25
CA LYS A 64 -14.82 4.05 -6.17
C LYS A 64 -14.53 4.43 -7.62
N THR A 65 -15.01 5.58 -8.08
CA THR A 65 -14.76 6.05 -9.45
C THR A 65 -13.30 6.42 -9.68
N TYR A 66 -12.61 6.94 -8.67
CA TYR A 66 -11.16 7.16 -8.72
C TYR A 66 -10.39 5.85 -8.86
N TYR A 67 -10.81 4.78 -8.19
CA TYR A 67 -10.21 3.45 -8.34
C TYR A 67 -10.34 2.91 -9.77
N GLU A 68 -11.49 3.08 -10.42
CA GLU A 68 -11.71 2.66 -11.80
C GLU A 68 -10.77 3.42 -12.77
N LEU A 69 -10.66 4.74 -12.62
CA LEU A 69 -9.70 5.57 -13.36
C LEU A 69 -8.25 5.12 -13.11
N TYR A 70 -7.90 4.89 -11.84
CA TYR A 70 -6.58 4.41 -11.41
C TYR A 70 -6.22 3.07 -12.09
N MET A 71 -7.13 2.11 -12.12
CA MET A 71 -6.89 0.80 -12.72
C MET A 71 -6.62 0.94 -14.22
N CYS A 72 -7.43 1.74 -14.93
CA CYS A 72 -7.23 1.99 -16.35
C CYS A 72 -5.86 2.60 -16.64
N ILE A 73 -5.43 3.59 -15.86
CA ILE A 73 -4.11 4.22 -16.02
C ILE A 73 -2.98 3.26 -15.68
N CYS A 74 -3.14 2.41 -14.65
CA CYS A 74 -2.13 1.41 -14.30
C CYS A 74 -1.90 0.40 -15.42
N ASP A 75 -2.96 -0.05 -16.09
CA ASP A 75 -2.85 -0.95 -17.25
C ASP A 75 -2.06 -0.28 -18.39
N GLU A 76 -2.31 1.00 -18.64
CA GLU A 76 -1.57 1.77 -19.64
C GLU A 76 -0.09 1.99 -19.25
N LEU A 77 0.20 2.22 -17.97
CA LEU A 77 1.58 2.30 -17.48
C LEU A 77 2.34 0.98 -17.58
N ARG A 78 1.67 -0.18 -17.46
CA ARG A 78 2.34 -1.48 -17.67
C ARG A 78 2.85 -1.63 -19.10
N HIS A 79 2.13 -1.09 -20.09
CA HIS A 79 2.63 -1.07 -21.47
C HIS A 79 3.91 -0.22 -21.60
N LEU A 80 3.95 0.95 -20.95
CA LEU A 80 5.16 1.78 -20.91
C LEU A 80 6.31 1.07 -20.19
N GLU A 81 6.04 0.41 -19.06
CA GLU A 81 7.04 -0.39 -18.33
C GLU A 81 7.64 -1.48 -19.21
N MET A 82 6.80 -2.30 -19.86
CA MET A 82 7.26 -3.39 -20.73
C MET A 82 8.12 -2.86 -21.88
N TYR A 83 7.69 -1.78 -22.54
CA TYR A 83 8.47 -1.14 -23.59
C TYR A 83 9.85 -0.70 -23.09
N LEU A 84 9.92 -0.06 -21.92
CA LEU A 84 11.18 0.41 -21.34
C LEU A 84 12.11 -0.77 -20.98
N ILE A 85 11.58 -1.86 -20.42
CA ILE A 85 12.37 -3.07 -20.14
C ILE A 85 12.99 -3.61 -21.43
N ASP A 86 12.19 -3.76 -22.49
CA ASP A 86 12.65 -4.31 -23.77
C ASP A 86 13.74 -3.44 -24.40
N GLU A 87 13.58 -2.11 -24.38
CA GLU A 87 14.58 -1.17 -24.93
C GLU A 87 15.89 -1.19 -24.14
N PHE A 88 15.82 -1.29 -22.80
CA PHE A 88 17.00 -1.42 -21.96
C PHE A 88 17.73 -2.75 -22.19
N GLN A 89 17.00 -3.85 -22.39
CA GLN A 89 17.58 -5.16 -22.70
C GLN A 89 18.24 -5.21 -24.08
N LYS A 90 17.71 -4.47 -25.07
CA LYS A 90 18.34 -4.28 -26.39
C LYS A 90 19.59 -3.40 -26.36
N GLY A 91 19.95 -2.83 -25.21
CA GLY A 91 21.10 -1.94 -25.05
C GLY A 91 20.82 -0.48 -25.43
N GLN A 92 19.57 -0.12 -25.75
CA GLN A 92 19.16 1.26 -26.04
C GLN A 92 18.85 2.01 -24.74
N ARG A 93 19.86 2.11 -23.87
CA ARG A 93 19.71 2.81 -22.58
C ARG A 93 19.63 4.30 -22.81
N VAL A 94 18.51 4.90 -22.44
CA VAL A 94 18.39 6.35 -22.38
C VAL A 94 19.08 6.83 -21.12
N ALA A 95 20.18 7.58 -21.31
CA ALA A 95 20.93 8.18 -20.21
C ALA A 95 20.01 9.06 -19.36
N ASP A 96 20.23 9.01 -18.05
CA ASP A 96 19.57 9.87 -17.06
C ASP A 96 18.04 9.81 -17.09
N LEU A 97 17.44 8.70 -17.57
CA LEU A 97 15.99 8.55 -17.63
C LEU A 97 15.31 8.73 -16.25
N TYR A 98 15.97 8.29 -15.18
CA TYR A 98 15.49 8.47 -13.81
C TYR A 98 15.42 9.96 -13.40
N GLU A 99 16.33 10.80 -13.91
CA GLU A 99 16.29 12.25 -13.71
C GLU A 99 15.30 12.93 -14.66
N LEU A 100 15.26 12.52 -15.93
CA LEU A 100 14.42 13.13 -16.97
C LEU A 100 12.93 13.12 -16.61
N VAL A 101 12.43 12.02 -16.03
CA VAL A 101 11.02 11.95 -15.60
C VAL A 101 10.71 12.87 -14.42
N GLN A 102 11.73 13.30 -13.66
CA GLN A 102 11.56 14.23 -12.54
C GLN A 102 11.31 15.68 -13.01
N TYR A 103 11.61 16.01 -14.26
CA TYR A 103 11.29 17.33 -14.83
C TYR A 103 9.78 17.52 -15.09
N ALA A 104 8.95 16.49 -14.94
CA ALA A 104 7.50 16.64 -14.99
C ALA A 104 7.02 17.64 -13.93
N GLY A 105 6.43 18.77 -14.34
CA GLY A 105 6.09 19.86 -13.43
C GLY A 105 5.10 19.50 -12.32
N ASN A 106 4.17 18.58 -12.59
CA ASN A 106 3.18 18.11 -11.62
C ASN A 106 3.67 16.88 -10.86
N ILE A 107 3.57 16.91 -9.53
CA ILE A 107 4.11 15.86 -8.65
C ILE A 107 3.45 14.48 -8.84
N VAL A 108 2.14 14.42 -9.12
CA VAL A 108 1.45 13.14 -9.31
C VAL A 108 1.98 12.42 -10.56
N PRO A 109 1.93 12.99 -11.78
CA PRO A 109 2.58 12.40 -12.94
C PRO A 109 4.06 12.07 -12.73
N ARG A 110 4.79 12.98 -12.08
CA ARG A 110 6.22 12.80 -11.78
C ARG A 110 6.47 11.51 -11.01
N LEU A 111 5.77 11.29 -9.90
CA LEU A 111 6.04 10.14 -9.03
C LEU A 111 5.57 8.82 -9.62
N TYR A 112 4.46 8.79 -10.37
CA TYR A 112 4.08 7.58 -11.10
C TYR A 112 5.13 7.20 -12.15
N LEU A 113 5.60 8.16 -12.97
CA LEU A 113 6.68 7.91 -13.93
C LEU A 113 7.99 7.53 -13.24
N LEU A 114 8.32 8.17 -12.10
CA LEU A 114 9.51 7.86 -11.32
C LEU A 114 9.48 6.43 -10.79
N ILE A 115 8.33 5.96 -10.27
CA ILE A 115 8.15 4.58 -9.84
C ILE A 115 8.28 3.61 -11.03
N THR A 116 7.63 3.91 -12.17
CA THR A 116 7.72 3.07 -13.37
C THR A 116 9.16 2.94 -13.85
N VAL A 117 9.90 4.06 -13.96
CA VAL A 117 11.31 4.05 -14.39
C VAL A 117 12.21 3.42 -13.33
N GLY A 118 11.99 3.71 -12.05
CA GLY A 118 12.73 3.09 -10.95
C GLY A 118 12.65 1.56 -10.97
N LEU A 119 11.46 1.02 -11.24
CA LEU A 119 11.28 -0.43 -11.41
C LEU A 119 12.08 -0.99 -12.58
N VAL A 120 12.13 -0.29 -13.72
CA VAL A 120 12.95 -0.68 -14.88
C VAL A 120 14.43 -0.69 -14.51
N TYR A 121 14.90 0.32 -13.78
CA TYR A 121 16.29 0.39 -13.32
C TYR A 121 16.63 -0.77 -12.38
N ILE A 122 15.75 -1.08 -11.42
CA ILE A 122 15.96 -2.21 -10.50
C ILE A 122 16.04 -3.54 -11.24
N LYS A 123 15.17 -3.75 -12.26
CA LYS A 123 15.14 -4.99 -13.05
C LYS A 123 16.33 -5.13 -14.02
N THR A 124 16.90 -4.02 -14.46
CA THR A 124 17.99 -4.01 -15.46
C THR A 124 19.37 -3.82 -14.84
N ASN A 125 19.44 -3.31 -13.61
CA ASN A 125 20.64 -3.16 -12.82
C ASN A 125 20.37 -3.40 -11.33
N GLU A 126 20.83 -4.54 -10.80
CA GLU A 126 20.60 -4.91 -9.41
C GLU A 126 21.41 -4.08 -8.40
N THR A 127 22.48 -3.40 -8.82
CA THR A 127 23.37 -2.69 -7.89
C THR A 127 22.76 -1.45 -7.25
N CYS A 128 21.67 -0.92 -7.80
CA CYS A 128 21.01 0.28 -7.27
C CYS A 128 19.68 -0.05 -6.57
N LYS A 129 19.38 -1.34 -6.36
CA LYS A 129 18.07 -1.79 -5.87
C LYS A 129 17.69 -1.16 -4.52
N ARG A 130 18.58 -1.26 -3.54
CA ARG A 130 18.34 -0.71 -2.18
C ARG A 130 18.10 0.80 -2.22
N ASP A 131 18.98 1.53 -2.91
CA ASP A 131 18.93 2.99 -2.93
C ASP A 131 17.70 3.51 -3.67
N ILE A 132 17.32 2.89 -4.80
CA ILE A 132 16.10 3.26 -5.54
C ILE A 132 14.86 2.95 -4.71
N LEU A 133 14.77 1.79 -4.05
CA LEU A 133 13.60 1.48 -3.22
C LEU A 133 13.42 2.50 -2.09
N LYS A 134 14.52 2.86 -1.42
CA LYS A 134 14.53 3.88 -0.37
C LYS A 134 14.13 5.26 -0.89
N ASP A 135 14.72 5.68 -2.01
CA ASP A 135 14.38 6.96 -2.65
C ASP A 135 12.90 7.01 -3.04
N LEU A 136 12.36 5.98 -3.70
CA LEU A 136 10.96 5.95 -4.13
C LEU A 136 9.97 6.09 -2.96
N VAL A 137 10.18 5.37 -1.86
CA VAL A 137 9.29 5.46 -0.68
C VAL A 137 9.41 6.81 0.04
N GLU A 138 10.61 7.40 0.06
CA GLU A 138 10.86 8.74 0.61
C GLU A 138 10.21 9.83 -0.25
N MET A 139 10.39 9.78 -1.56
CA MET A 139 9.84 10.75 -2.52
C MET A 139 8.31 10.72 -2.56
N CYS A 140 7.68 9.57 -2.28
CA CYS A 140 6.23 9.47 -2.10
C CYS A 140 5.67 10.29 -0.93
N ARG A 141 6.52 10.77 0.01
CA ARG A 141 6.10 11.75 1.03
C ARG A 141 5.65 13.08 0.43
N GLY A 142 6.01 13.38 -0.83
CA GLY A 142 5.57 14.61 -1.50
C GLY A 142 4.05 14.70 -1.74
N VAL A 143 3.32 13.58 -1.75
CA VAL A 143 1.87 13.57 -1.98
C VAL A 143 1.10 13.36 -0.67
N GLN A 144 0.69 14.48 -0.07
CA GLN A 144 -0.02 14.49 1.22
C GLN A 144 -1.56 14.47 1.08
N HIS A 145 -2.10 14.53 -0.13
CA HIS A 145 -3.55 14.39 -0.35
C HIS A 145 -3.96 12.94 -0.10
N PRO A 146 -4.91 12.64 0.82
CA PRO A 146 -5.21 11.28 1.25
C PRO A 146 -5.51 10.29 0.11
N LEU A 147 -6.52 10.57 -0.72
CA LEU A 147 -6.94 9.66 -1.79
C LEU A 147 -5.81 9.38 -2.78
N ARG A 148 -5.25 10.44 -3.38
CA ARG A 148 -4.17 10.35 -4.37
C ARG A 148 -2.90 9.70 -3.80
N GLY A 149 -2.55 10.02 -2.55
CA GLY A 149 -1.38 9.46 -1.87
C GLY A 149 -1.55 7.98 -1.55
N LEU A 150 -2.75 7.54 -1.12
CA LEU A 150 -3.05 6.12 -0.91
C LEU A 150 -2.90 5.33 -2.22
N PHE A 151 -3.45 5.83 -3.32
CA PHE A 151 -3.32 5.15 -4.62
C PHE A 151 -1.90 5.15 -5.17
N LEU A 152 -1.15 6.25 -5.02
CA LEU A 152 0.27 6.30 -5.41
C LEU A 152 1.11 5.29 -4.61
N ARG A 153 0.91 5.22 -3.30
CA ARG A 153 1.63 4.28 -2.43
C ARG A 153 1.20 2.83 -2.66
N ASN A 154 -0.06 2.61 -3.01
CA ASN A 154 -0.52 1.30 -3.46
C ASN A 154 0.12 0.90 -4.80
N TYR A 155 0.26 1.83 -5.76
CA TYR A 155 0.98 1.60 -7.01
C TYR A 155 2.44 1.22 -6.75
N LEU A 156 3.14 1.96 -5.87
CA LEU A 156 4.49 1.63 -5.43
C LEU A 156 4.59 0.18 -4.91
N LEU A 157 3.69 -0.21 -4.00
CA LEU A 157 3.68 -1.54 -3.38
C LEU A 157 3.30 -2.67 -4.36
N GLN A 158 2.50 -2.37 -5.38
CA GLN A 158 2.16 -3.30 -6.46
C GLN A 158 3.36 -3.52 -7.39
N CYS A 159 4.01 -2.42 -7.81
CA CYS A 159 5.19 -2.44 -8.65
C CYS A 159 6.39 -3.11 -7.98
N SER A 160 6.56 -2.93 -6.66
CA SER A 160 7.69 -3.51 -5.94
C SER A 160 7.55 -4.99 -5.59
N ARG A 161 6.37 -5.61 -5.78
CA ARG A 161 6.07 -6.97 -5.31
C ARG A 161 7.16 -8.01 -5.57
N ASN A 162 7.63 -8.09 -6.81
CA ASN A 162 8.53 -9.14 -7.27
C ASN A 162 10.01 -8.72 -7.26
N ILE A 163 10.33 -7.55 -6.71
CA ILE A 163 11.69 -7.00 -6.72
C ILE A 163 12.23 -6.67 -5.33
N LEU A 164 11.38 -6.77 -4.30
CA LEU A 164 11.79 -6.59 -2.91
C LEU A 164 12.88 -7.60 -2.53
N PRO A 165 13.97 -7.17 -1.87
CA PRO A 165 14.98 -8.09 -1.35
C PRO A 165 14.39 -9.09 -0.36
N ASP A 166 14.57 -10.37 -0.59
CA ASP A 166 14.09 -11.45 0.28
C ASP A 166 15.23 -12.45 0.50
N ILE A 167 16.32 -11.93 1.07
CA ILE A 167 17.51 -12.68 1.49
C ILE A 167 17.88 -12.27 2.90
N ASP A 168 18.53 -13.18 3.64
CA ASP A 168 18.94 -12.91 5.01
C ASP A 168 19.91 -11.72 5.11
N ASP A 169 19.97 -11.10 6.29
CA ASP A 169 20.87 -9.98 6.51
C ASP A 169 22.34 -10.40 6.38
N PRO A 170 23.20 -9.55 5.82
CA PRO A 170 24.62 -9.82 5.81
C PRO A 170 25.16 -9.92 7.24
N PRO A 171 26.23 -10.71 7.49
CA PRO A 171 26.76 -10.88 8.83
C PRO A 171 27.23 -9.55 9.42
N ALA A 172 27.06 -9.38 10.74
CA ALA A 172 27.43 -8.16 11.44
C ALA A 172 28.89 -7.75 11.17
N GLY A 173 29.10 -6.52 10.72
CA GLY A 173 30.43 -5.96 10.41
C GLY A 173 30.87 -5.97 8.94
N HIS A 174 30.02 -6.46 8.02
CA HIS A 174 30.29 -6.36 6.58
C HIS A 174 29.96 -4.97 6.04
N ASN A 175 30.65 -4.58 4.96
CA ASN A 175 30.40 -3.30 4.29
C ASN A 175 29.04 -3.33 3.56
N PRO A 176 28.15 -2.34 3.78
CA PRO A 176 26.87 -2.24 3.07
C PRO A 176 26.99 -2.14 1.54
N GLU A 177 28.17 -1.80 1.02
CA GLU A 177 28.48 -1.72 -0.41
C GLU A 177 28.68 -3.10 -1.05
N GLU A 178 29.00 -4.14 -0.27
CA GLU A 178 29.14 -5.51 -0.75
C GLU A 178 27.79 -6.18 -1.02
N TYR A 179 26.71 -5.63 -0.46
CA TYR A 179 25.33 -6.10 -0.59
C TYR A 179 24.43 -5.00 -1.18
N PRO A 180 24.71 -4.54 -2.41
CA PRO A 180 24.00 -3.41 -3.03
C PRO A 180 22.53 -3.73 -3.33
N SER A 181 22.19 -5.02 -3.45
CA SER A 181 20.83 -5.50 -3.70
C SER A 181 19.91 -5.34 -2.48
N GLY A 182 20.44 -5.08 -1.28
CA GLY A 182 19.69 -5.01 -0.03
C GLY A 182 19.33 -6.37 0.57
N SER A 183 18.80 -6.36 1.78
CA SER A 183 18.39 -7.56 2.54
C SER A 183 16.91 -7.52 2.94
N ILE A 184 16.44 -8.59 3.59
CA ILE A 184 15.10 -8.67 4.15
C ILE A 184 14.76 -7.47 5.06
N SER A 185 15.73 -6.94 5.81
CA SER A 185 15.51 -5.78 6.67
C SER A 185 15.16 -4.52 5.85
N ASP A 186 15.81 -4.31 4.70
CA ASP A 186 15.47 -3.19 3.80
C ASP A 186 14.03 -3.32 3.27
N SER A 187 13.58 -4.54 2.95
CA SER A 187 12.19 -4.81 2.53
C SER A 187 11.18 -4.54 3.65
N VAL A 188 11.48 -5.00 4.87
CA VAL A 188 10.62 -4.77 6.03
C VAL A 188 10.51 -3.28 6.31
N ASP A 189 11.62 -2.55 6.34
CA ASP A 189 11.64 -1.10 6.57
C ASP A 189 10.90 -0.34 5.47
N PHE A 190 11.11 -0.70 4.20
CA PHE A 190 10.40 -0.13 3.07
C PHE A 190 8.87 -0.28 3.22
N ILE A 191 8.39 -1.49 3.53
CA ILE A 191 6.95 -1.75 3.66
C ILE A 191 6.39 -1.08 4.91
N LEU A 192 7.08 -1.14 6.05
CA LEU A 192 6.63 -0.49 7.29
C LEU A 192 6.56 1.03 7.15
N MET A 193 7.54 1.64 6.47
CA MET A 193 7.52 3.06 6.17
C MET A 193 6.35 3.43 5.24
N ASN A 194 6.09 2.61 4.21
CA ASN A 194 4.95 2.83 3.33
C ASN A 194 3.62 2.66 4.08
N PHE A 195 3.50 1.62 4.90
CA PHE A 195 2.35 1.35 5.76
C PHE A 195 2.05 2.50 6.71
N ALA A 196 3.07 2.99 7.43
CA ALA A 196 2.90 4.10 8.37
C ALA A 196 2.34 5.35 7.68
N GLU A 197 2.89 5.71 6.52
CA GLU A 197 2.40 6.86 5.74
C GLU A 197 1.00 6.61 5.15
N MET A 198 0.70 5.41 4.66
CA MET A 198 -0.65 5.06 4.19
C MET A 198 -1.67 5.12 5.33
N ASN A 199 -1.36 4.61 6.52
CA ASN A 199 -2.24 4.70 7.68
C ASN A 199 -2.49 6.17 8.07
N LYS A 200 -1.45 7.01 8.11
CA LYS A 200 -1.59 8.45 8.37
C LYS A 200 -2.49 9.14 7.34
N LEU A 201 -2.33 8.85 6.05
CA LEU A 201 -3.19 9.40 5.00
C LEU A 201 -4.64 8.94 5.17
N TRP A 202 -4.85 7.66 5.48
CA TRP A 202 -6.17 7.09 5.67
C TRP A 202 -6.89 7.65 6.89
N VAL A 203 -6.20 7.85 8.01
CA VAL A 203 -6.74 8.52 9.20
C VAL A 203 -7.03 9.99 8.92
N ARG A 204 -6.15 10.67 8.15
CA ARG A 204 -6.37 12.07 7.75
C ARG A 204 -7.67 12.26 6.96
N MET A 205 -8.16 11.24 6.23
CA MET A 205 -9.46 11.32 5.56
C MET A 205 -10.60 11.62 6.53
N GLN A 206 -10.51 11.18 7.78
CA GLN A 206 -11.56 11.44 8.78
C GLN A 206 -11.83 12.93 8.99
N HIS A 207 -10.78 13.74 8.88
CA HIS A 207 -10.77 15.16 9.19
C HIS A 207 -10.84 16.07 7.96
N GLN A 208 -10.89 15.50 6.75
CA GLN A 208 -10.98 16.28 5.52
C GLN A 208 -12.44 16.63 5.20
N GLY A 209 -12.70 17.85 4.72
CA GLY A 209 -14.05 18.27 4.29
C GLY A 209 -14.97 18.70 5.43
N HIS A 210 -16.27 18.84 5.14
CA HIS A 210 -17.23 19.42 6.09
C HIS A 210 -17.69 18.39 7.13
N SER A 211 -17.92 18.82 8.38
CA SER A 211 -18.43 17.97 9.47
C SER A 211 -19.71 17.19 9.13
N ARG A 212 -20.58 17.72 8.25
CA ARG A 212 -21.86 17.10 7.86
C ARG A 212 -21.69 15.83 7.03
N ASP A 213 -20.53 15.67 6.38
CA ASP A 213 -20.23 14.51 5.53
C ASP A 213 -19.46 13.41 6.29
N LYS A 214 -19.43 13.44 7.62
CA LYS A 214 -18.68 12.49 8.46
C LYS A 214 -19.03 11.03 8.12
N GLU A 215 -20.33 10.69 8.09
CA GLU A 215 -20.78 9.32 7.77
C GLU A 215 -20.38 8.89 6.36
N LYS A 216 -20.44 9.80 5.39
CA LYS A 216 -20.00 9.53 4.02
C LYS A 216 -18.50 9.19 4.01
N ARG A 217 -17.68 9.96 4.74
CA ARG A 217 -16.24 9.70 4.84
C ARG A 217 -15.92 8.40 5.54
N GLU A 218 -16.65 8.02 6.58
CA GLU A 218 -16.43 6.73 7.24
C GLU A 218 -16.71 5.56 6.29
N ARG A 219 -17.77 5.63 5.46
CA ARG A 219 -18.02 4.64 4.40
C ARG A 219 -16.90 4.60 3.36
N GLU A 220 -16.50 5.76 2.85
CA GLU A 220 -15.40 5.89 1.89
C GLU A 220 -14.06 5.34 2.45
N ARG A 221 -13.78 5.62 3.73
CA ARG A 221 -12.60 5.07 4.43
C ARG A 221 -12.69 3.56 4.57
N GLN A 222 -13.87 3.02 4.85
CA GLN A 222 -14.09 1.58 4.96
C GLN A 222 -13.85 0.86 3.62
N GLU A 223 -14.20 1.47 2.49
CA GLU A 223 -13.90 0.93 1.16
C GLU A 223 -12.39 0.90 0.88
N LEU A 224 -11.65 1.94 1.31
CA LEU A 224 -10.22 2.09 1.06
C LEU A 224 -9.31 1.33 2.03
N ARG A 225 -9.84 0.74 3.10
CA ARG A 225 -9.05 0.03 4.13
C ARG A 225 -8.11 -1.03 3.56
N ILE A 226 -8.56 -1.72 2.49
CA ILE A 226 -7.80 -2.77 1.80
C ILE A 226 -6.46 -2.24 1.25
N LEU A 227 -6.39 -0.97 0.82
CA LEU A 227 -5.14 -0.37 0.35
C LEU A 227 -4.08 -0.34 1.45
N VAL A 228 -4.49 -0.04 2.69
CA VAL A 228 -3.58 -0.03 3.84
C VAL A 228 -3.20 -1.47 4.22
N GLY A 229 -4.18 -2.36 4.33
CA GLY A 229 -3.96 -3.77 4.70
C GLY A 229 -3.09 -4.56 3.72
N THR A 230 -3.04 -4.15 2.45
CA THR A 230 -2.15 -4.77 1.44
C THR A 230 -0.67 -4.70 1.85
N ASN A 231 -0.26 -3.71 2.66
CA ASN A 231 1.11 -3.67 3.21
C ASN A 231 1.38 -4.84 4.17
N LEU A 232 0.43 -5.16 5.06
CA LEU A 232 0.55 -6.28 5.99
C LEU A 232 0.59 -7.60 5.22
N VAL A 233 -0.25 -7.72 4.17
CA VAL A 233 -0.23 -8.89 3.27
C VAL A 233 1.12 -9.02 2.57
N ARG A 234 1.76 -7.90 2.19
CA ARG A 234 3.11 -7.96 1.61
C ARG A 234 4.14 -8.42 2.62
N LEU A 235 4.07 -7.97 3.87
CA LEU A 235 4.97 -8.39 4.94
C LEU A 235 4.87 -9.90 5.24
N SER A 236 3.67 -10.48 5.19
CA SER A 236 3.51 -11.92 5.41
C SER A 236 3.92 -12.80 4.23
N GLN A 237 4.14 -12.21 3.05
CA GLN A 237 4.60 -12.90 1.86
C GLN A 237 6.13 -12.98 1.74
N LEU A 238 6.86 -12.29 2.62
CA LEU A 238 8.33 -12.34 2.64
C LEU A 238 8.79 -13.64 3.31
N GLU A 239 9.52 -14.47 2.58
CA GLU A 239 9.93 -15.81 3.02
C GLU A 239 10.93 -15.76 4.17
N PHE A 240 11.81 -14.76 4.20
CA PHE A 240 12.83 -14.60 5.24
C PHE A 240 12.32 -13.87 6.50
N VAL A 241 11.02 -13.56 6.59
CA VAL A 241 10.42 -13.08 7.85
C VAL A 241 10.12 -14.28 8.74
N ASP A 242 11.09 -14.63 9.59
CA ASP A 242 10.90 -15.62 10.64
C ASP A 242 10.16 -15.06 11.86
N VAL A 243 9.86 -15.93 12.83
CA VAL A 243 9.17 -15.54 14.06
C VAL A 243 9.98 -14.53 14.89
N GLN A 244 11.32 -14.53 14.83
CA GLN A 244 12.16 -13.60 15.59
C GLN A 244 12.11 -12.20 14.98
N ARG A 245 12.22 -12.09 13.66
CA ARG A 245 12.05 -10.84 12.90
C ARG A 245 10.64 -10.30 13.05
N TYR A 246 9.64 -11.17 13.02
CA TYR A 246 8.26 -10.77 13.30
C TYR A 246 8.12 -10.14 14.70
N LYS A 247 8.64 -10.81 15.73
CA LYS A 247 8.60 -10.33 17.12
C LYS A 247 9.35 -9.02 17.34
N ARG A 248 10.50 -8.82 16.67
CA ARG A 248 11.42 -7.71 16.95
C ARG A 248 11.21 -6.50 16.06
N MET A 249 10.74 -6.69 14.82
CA MET A 249 10.68 -5.63 13.82
C MET A 249 9.25 -5.44 13.29
N VAL A 250 8.65 -6.49 12.73
CA VAL A 250 7.38 -6.37 11.98
C VAL A 250 6.21 -6.04 12.91
N LEU A 251 5.95 -6.87 13.92
CA LEU A 251 4.81 -6.66 14.82
C LEU A 251 4.94 -5.36 15.62
N PRO A 252 6.10 -5.01 16.24
CA PRO A 252 6.25 -3.73 16.91
C PRO A 252 5.99 -2.54 15.99
N GLY A 253 6.52 -2.56 14.75
CA GLY A 253 6.30 -1.49 13.78
C GLY A 253 4.83 -1.33 13.37
N ILE A 254 4.09 -2.45 13.25
CA ILE A 254 2.65 -2.39 12.97
C ILE A 254 1.86 -1.87 14.18
N LEU A 255 2.12 -2.44 15.37
CA LEU A 255 1.41 -2.08 16.61
C LEU A 255 1.64 -0.63 17.01
N GLU A 256 2.85 -0.09 16.81
CA GLU A 256 3.14 1.33 17.04
C GLU A 256 2.18 2.21 16.24
N GLN A 257 1.98 1.93 14.95
CA GLN A 257 1.06 2.72 14.12
C GLN A 257 -0.40 2.48 14.48
N ALA A 258 -0.79 1.24 14.82
CA ALA A 258 -2.15 0.93 15.24
C ALA A 258 -2.54 1.66 16.54
N VAL A 259 -1.69 1.63 17.57
CA VAL A 259 -1.99 2.30 18.85
C VAL A 259 -1.90 3.82 18.72
N SER A 260 -0.85 4.33 18.07
CA SER A 260 -0.57 5.77 17.96
C SER A 260 -1.60 6.55 17.14
N CYS A 261 -2.32 5.90 16.22
CA CYS A 261 -3.23 6.60 15.30
C CYS A 261 -4.49 7.15 15.97
N ARG A 262 -4.90 6.59 17.13
CA ARG A 262 -6.07 7.00 17.92
C ARG A 262 -7.38 7.13 17.12
N ASP A 263 -7.51 6.35 16.05
CA ASP A 263 -8.69 6.32 15.18
C ASP A 263 -9.35 4.94 15.27
N PRO A 264 -10.61 4.85 15.77
CA PRO A 264 -11.26 3.57 16.03
C PRO A 264 -11.38 2.67 14.81
N LEU A 265 -11.76 3.24 13.67
CA LEU A 265 -11.92 2.51 12.41
C LEU A 265 -10.60 1.87 11.97
N SER A 266 -9.51 2.63 12.04
CA SER A 266 -8.18 2.15 11.70
C SER A 266 -7.70 1.08 12.68
N GLN A 267 -7.85 1.33 13.98
CA GLN A 267 -7.46 0.39 15.02
C GLN A 267 -8.16 -0.96 14.88
N GLU A 268 -9.49 -0.94 14.77
CA GLU A 268 -10.28 -2.17 14.63
C GLU A 268 -9.83 -2.98 13.41
N TYR A 269 -9.77 -2.32 12.24
CA TYR A 269 -9.36 -2.98 11.00
C TYR A 269 -7.93 -3.53 11.04
N LEU A 270 -6.96 -2.75 11.53
CA LEU A 270 -5.56 -3.16 11.54
C LEU A 270 -5.32 -4.33 12.49
N MET A 271 -5.95 -4.34 13.65
CA MET A 271 -5.83 -5.43 14.62
C MET A 271 -6.44 -6.73 14.08
N GLU A 272 -7.62 -6.65 13.46
CA GLU A 272 -8.21 -7.81 12.75
C GLU A 272 -7.32 -8.26 11.57
N CYS A 273 -6.75 -7.32 10.82
CA CYS A 273 -5.88 -7.63 9.69
C CYS A 273 -4.61 -8.37 10.12
N ILE A 274 -4.00 -7.99 11.26
CA ILE A 274 -2.87 -8.74 11.86
C ILE A 274 -3.28 -10.19 12.14
N ILE A 275 -4.46 -10.40 12.76
CA ILE A 275 -5.00 -11.73 13.05
C ILE A 275 -5.32 -12.50 11.77
N GLN A 276 -5.66 -11.87 10.65
CA GLN A 276 -5.99 -12.60 9.42
C GLN A 276 -4.77 -12.96 8.58
N VAL A 277 -3.75 -12.11 8.58
CA VAL A 277 -2.70 -12.12 7.55
C VAL A 277 -1.44 -12.90 7.96
N PHE A 278 -1.05 -12.85 9.24
CA PHE A 278 0.17 -13.53 9.72
C PHE A 278 -0.12 -14.97 10.16
N PRO A 279 0.83 -15.91 10.14
CA PRO A 279 0.60 -17.31 10.50
C PRO A 279 0.33 -17.51 12.02
N ASP A 280 -0.25 -18.67 12.37
CA ASP A 280 -0.69 -18.98 13.74
C ASP A 280 0.50 -19.11 14.71
N GLU A 281 1.62 -19.64 14.23
CA GLU A 281 2.87 -19.78 14.96
C GLU A 281 3.41 -18.43 15.45
N PHE A 282 3.19 -17.36 14.68
CA PHE A 282 3.59 -16.02 15.06
C PHE A 282 2.71 -15.50 16.19
N HIS A 283 1.38 -15.67 16.05
CA HIS A 283 0.42 -15.26 17.07
C HIS A 283 0.71 -15.89 18.42
N LEU A 284 0.94 -17.21 18.45
CA LEU A 284 1.30 -17.94 19.67
C LEU A 284 2.50 -17.34 20.39
N GLN A 285 3.50 -16.87 19.63
CA GLN A 285 4.73 -16.29 20.17
C GLN A 285 4.63 -14.79 20.52
N THR A 286 3.51 -14.14 20.18
CA THR A 286 3.29 -12.69 20.38
C THR A 286 2.00 -12.33 21.10
N LEU A 287 1.25 -13.31 21.64
CA LEU A 287 -0.05 -13.08 22.32
C LEU A 287 0.02 -11.96 23.36
N SER A 288 1.01 -12.00 24.24
CA SER A 288 1.15 -10.99 25.30
C SER A 288 1.38 -9.59 24.74
N ALA A 289 2.15 -9.43 23.66
CA ALA A 289 2.38 -8.13 23.04
C ALA A 289 1.12 -7.62 22.34
N PHE A 290 0.43 -8.50 21.61
CA PHE A 290 -0.81 -8.17 20.90
C PHE A 290 -1.95 -7.80 21.87
N LEU A 291 -2.18 -8.58 22.93
CA LEU A 291 -3.24 -8.32 23.90
C LEU A 291 -2.97 -7.08 24.75
N LYS A 292 -1.70 -6.77 25.06
CA LYS A 292 -1.34 -5.48 25.67
C LYS A 292 -1.69 -4.31 24.75
N ALA A 293 -1.39 -4.41 23.46
CA ALA A 293 -1.79 -3.38 22.50
C ALA A 293 -3.32 -3.25 22.40
N CYS A 294 -4.08 -4.35 22.51
CA CYS A 294 -5.55 -4.31 22.59
C CYS A 294 -6.07 -3.45 23.76
N ALA A 295 -5.36 -3.44 24.90
CA ALA A 295 -5.73 -2.62 26.06
C ALA A 295 -5.45 -1.11 25.86
N GLU A 296 -4.62 -0.75 24.88
CA GLU A 296 -4.26 0.64 24.56
C GLU A 296 -5.11 1.23 23.42
N LEU A 297 -6.07 0.47 22.88
CA LEU A 297 -6.95 0.92 21.81
C LEU A 297 -7.95 1.97 22.31
N HIS A 298 -8.49 2.74 21.37
CA HIS A 298 -9.52 3.73 21.64
C HIS A 298 -10.79 3.06 22.18
N ALA A 299 -11.48 3.71 23.13
CA ALA A 299 -12.65 3.13 23.82
C ALA A 299 -13.84 2.78 22.90
N GLU A 300 -13.90 3.38 21.71
CA GLU A 300 -14.93 3.09 20.70
C GLU A 300 -14.62 1.83 19.86
N VAL A 301 -13.42 1.26 19.97
CA VAL A 301 -13.04 0.04 19.24
C VAL A 301 -13.75 -1.17 19.85
N ASN A 302 -14.29 -2.04 19.00
CA ASN A 302 -14.89 -3.29 19.47
C ASN A 302 -13.81 -4.35 19.76
N VAL A 303 -13.10 -4.17 20.88
CA VAL A 303 -12.00 -5.06 21.30
C VAL A 303 -12.48 -6.51 21.51
N LYS A 304 -13.76 -6.69 21.88
CA LYS A 304 -14.37 -8.01 22.01
C LYS A 304 -14.29 -8.80 20.70
N ASN A 305 -14.63 -8.18 19.57
CA ASN A 305 -14.60 -8.86 18.27
C ASN A 305 -13.17 -9.26 17.88
N ILE A 306 -12.18 -8.40 18.14
CA ILE A 306 -10.76 -8.67 17.89
C ILE A 306 -10.31 -9.90 18.69
N ILE A 307 -10.65 -9.96 19.99
CA ILE A 307 -10.28 -11.09 20.86
C ILE A 307 -10.97 -12.39 20.42
N ILE A 308 -12.27 -12.33 20.09
CA ILE A 308 -13.02 -13.49 19.58
C ILE A 308 -12.35 -14.01 18.30
N SER A 309 -12.04 -13.13 17.35
CA SER A 309 -11.39 -13.53 16.09
C SER A 309 -10.05 -14.22 16.31
N LEU A 310 -9.25 -13.78 17.29
CA LEU A 310 -7.99 -14.43 17.66
C LEU A 310 -8.22 -15.80 18.31
N ILE A 311 -9.17 -15.91 19.24
CA ILE A 311 -9.49 -17.17 19.92
C ILE A 311 -10.01 -18.21 18.93
N ASP A 312 -10.97 -17.84 18.08
CA ASP A 312 -11.54 -18.73 17.06
C ASP A 312 -10.46 -19.24 16.11
N ARG A 313 -9.52 -18.37 15.75
CA ARG A 313 -8.39 -18.74 14.90
C ARG A 313 -7.48 -19.78 15.58
N LEU A 314 -7.08 -19.53 16.83
CA LEU A 314 -6.23 -20.45 17.58
C LEU A 314 -6.93 -21.77 17.90
N ALA A 315 -8.25 -21.74 18.14
CA ALA A 315 -9.06 -22.94 18.33
C ALA A 315 -9.06 -23.80 17.06
N ASN A 316 -9.22 -23.18 15.89
CA ASN A 316 -9.12 -23.89 14.61
C ASN A 316 -7.72 -24.46 14.37
N PHE A 317 -6.67 -23.74 14.78
CA PHE A 317 -5.30 -24.25 14.71
C PHE A 317 -5.07 -25.46 15.63
N ALA A 318 -5.64 -25.45 16.84
CA ALA A 318 -5.59 -26.58 17.78
C ALA A 318 -6.23 -27.86 17.23
N HIS A 319 -7.26 -27.72 16.38
CA HIS A 319 -7.98 -28.83 15.78
C HIS A 319 -7.39 -29.33 14.46
N ARG A 320 -6.30 -28.73 13.95
CA ARG A 320 -5.62 -29.22 12.73
C ARG A 320 -4.82 -30.48 13.03
N GLU A 321 -5.24 -31.61 12.48
CA GLU A 321 -4.60 -32.92 12.67
C GLU A 321 -3.19 -33.02 12.05
N ASP A 322 -2.90 -32.23 11.00
CA ASP A 322 -1.63 -32.26 10.26
C ASP A 322 -0.60 -31.21 10.74
N GLY A 323 -0.89 -30.48 11.82
CA GLY A 323 -0.05 -29.38 12.33
C GLY A 323 0.81 -29.74 13.53
N THR A 324 1.76 -28.87 13.91
CA THR A 324 2.52 -29.00 15.16
C THR A 324 1.67 -28.85 16.42
N GLY A 325 0.42 -28.41 16.28
CA GLY A 325 -0.48 -28.11 17.38
C GLY A 325 -0.01 -26.92 18.22
N ILE A 326 -0.69 -26.70 19.35
CA ILE A 326 -0.29 -25.69 20.32
C ILE A 326 0.82 -26.27 21.20
N PRO A 327 2.00 -25.63 21.26
CA PRO A 327 3.09 -26.07 22.14
C PRO A 327 2.72 -26.01 23.63
N ASP A 328 3.13 -27.01 24.42
CA ASP A 328 2.81 -27.13 25.85
C ASP A 328 3.40 -26.00 26.71
N ASP A 329 4.47 -25.34 26.24
CA ASP A 329 5.07 -24.18 26.90
C ASP A 329 4.19 -22.93 26.83
N ILE A 330 3.24 -22.89 25.89
CA ILE A 330 2.34 -21.77 25.69
C ILE A 330 1.01 -22.03 26.40
N LYS A 331 0.93 -21.56 27.63
CA LYS A 331 -0.27 -21.67 28.47
C LYS A 331 -1.36 -20.67 28.07
N LEU A 332 -2.06 -20.96 26.97
CA LEU A 332 -3.08 -20.07 26.40
C LEU A 332 -4.12 -19.61 27.42
N PHE A 333 -4.67 -20.54 28.21
CA PHE A 333 -5.72 -20.20 29.19
C PHE A 333 -5.24 -19.18 30.23
N GLU A 334 -4.02 -19.36 30.76
CA GLU A 334 -3.44 -18.42 31.73
C GLU A 334 -3.22 -17.04 31.08
N ILE A 335 -2.65 -17.00 29.87
CA ILE A 335 -2.39 -15.76 29.14
C ILE A 335 -3.69 -15.01 28.83
N PHE A 336 -4.69 -15.68 28.27
CA PHE A 336 -5.97 -15.05 27.94
C PHE A 336 -6.70 -14.60 29.22
N SER A 337 -6.74 -15.44 30.26
CA SER A 337 -7.42 -15.07 31.51
C SER A 337 -6.79 -13.83 32.16
N GLU A 338 -5.46 -13.75 32.20
CA GLU A 338 -4.74 -12.59 32.73
C GLU A 338 -4.95 -11.35 31.85
N GLN A 339 -4.68 -11.45 30.55
CA GLN A 339 -4.65 -10.28 29.67
C GLN A 339 -6.05 -9.75 29.35
N VAL A 340 -7.05 -10.62 29.15
CA VAL A 340 -8.44 -10.19 28.91
C VAL A 340 -9.00 -9.47 30.14
N SER A 341 -8.61 -9.86 31.35
CA SER A 341 -8.98 -9.14 32.57
C SER A 341 -8.41 -7.73 32.64
N GLN A 342 -7.27 -7.47 31.98
CA GLN A 342 -6.66 -6.15 31.88
C GLN A 342 -7.34 -5.29 30.81
N VAL A 343 -7.85 -5.90 29.75
CA VAL A 343 -8.55 -5.23 28.63
C VAL A 343 -9.98 -4.80 29.01
N ILE A 344 -10.70 -5.59 29.81
CA ILE A 344 -12.11 -5.32 30.18
C ILE A 344 -12.22 -4.45 31.47
N LYS A 345 -11.33 -3.47 31.65
CA LYS A 345 -11.44 -2.47 32.73
C LYS A 345 -12.14 -1.20 32.25
#